data_AF-A0A0L0LHW5-F1
#
_entry.id   AF-A0A0L0LHW5-F1
#
_cell.length_a   1.000
_cell.length_b   1.000
_cell.length_c   1.000
_cell.angle_alpha   90.00
_cell.angle_beta   90.00
_cell.angle_gamma   90.00
#
_symmetry.space_group_name_H-M   'P 1'
#
loop_
_entity.id
_entity.type
_entity.pdbx_description
1 polymer ?
#
loop_
_entity_poly.entity_id
_entity_poly.type
_entity_poly.pdbx_seq_one_letter_code
_entity_poly.pdbx_strand_id
1 'polypeptide(L)'
;MDINQTVAKSLFADCRCDKCGDLVPFENNAVLVDMEINGVDIGHLFAQGRHLMPVYEDGVMICPGSPSRAQYIKGQPRDTRGSYPYRLEDEAEWREAYARVLLKYGAESGNA
;
A
#
# COMPACT_ATOMS: atom_id res chain seq x y z
N MET A 1 -20.48 -10.14 3.03
CA MET A 1 -19.73 -9.22 2.15
C MET A 1 -19.46 -7.98 3.00
N ASP A 2 -18.18 -7.71 3.32
CA ASP A 2 -17.80 -6.58 4.16
C ASP A 2 -18.02 -5.28 3.37
N ILE A 3 -18.87 -4.37 3.87
CA ILE A 3 -19.22 -3.10 3.22
C ILE A 3 -17.94 -2.30 2.92
N ASN A 4 -16.92 -2.41 3.77
CA ASN A 4 -15.65 -1.73 3.58
C ASN A 4 -14.87 -2.25 2.36
N GLN A 5 -15.00 -3.54 2.04
CA GLN A 5 -14.35 -4.14 0.87
C GLN A 5 -15.01 -3.69 -0.44
N THR A 6 -16.34 -3.60 -0.47
CA THR A 6 -17.08 -3.12 -1.66
C THR A 6 -16.81 -1.64 -1.93
N VAL A 7 -16.78 -0.82 -0.88
CA VAL A 7 -16.46 0.61 -0.98
C VAL A 7 -15.00 0.80 -1.43
N ALA A 8 -14.05 0.09 -0.82
CA ALA A 8 -12.64 0.15 -1.24
C ALA A 8 -12.45 -0.27 -2.69
N LYS A 9 -13.10 -1.36 -3.14
CA LYS A 9 -13.05 -1.78 -4.54
C LYS A 9 -13.59 -0.71 -5.49
N SER A 10 -14.68 -0.04 -5.12
CA SER A 10 -15.27 1.00 -5.96
C SER A 10 -14.45 2.29 -5.99
N LEU A 11 -13.87 2.68 -4.85
CA LEU A 11 -13.07 3.90 -4.74
C LEU A 11 -11.68 3.75 -5.37
N PHE A 12 -11.10 2.55 -5.29
CA PHE A 12 -9.71 2.33 -5.70
C PHE A 12 -9.52 1.44 -6.93
N ALA A 13 -10.58 1.01 -7.63
CA ALA A 13 -10.48 0.20 -8.85
C ALA A 13 -9.58 0.83 -9.93
N ASP A 14 -9.69 2.14 -10.13
CA ASP A 14 -8.90 2.90 -11.12
C ASP A 14 -7.86 3.80 -10.43
N CYS A 15 -7.46 3.46 -9.21
CA CYS A 15 -6.54 4.30 -8.45
C CYS A 15 -5.15 4.28 -9.08
N ARG A 16 -4.68 5.45 -9.52
CA ARG A 16 -3.35 5.62 -10.11
C ARG A 16 -2.35 6.10 -9.07
N CYS A 17 -1.13 5.60 -9.20
CA CYS A 17 -0.02 5.99 -8.37
C CYS A 17 0.33 7.45 -8.66
N ASP A 18 0.36 8.28 -7.63
CA ASP A 18 0.78 9.68 -7.72
C ASP A 18 2.24 9.89 -8.14
N LYS A 19 3.09 8.84 -8.10
CA LYS A 19 4.50 8.89 -8.49
C LYS A 19 4.76 8.50 -9.93
N CYS A 20 4.22 7.36 -10.38
CA CYS A 20 4.48 6.84 -11.73
C CYS A 20 3.27 6.94 -12.67
N GLY A 21 2.07 7.21 -12.16
CA GLY A 21 0.83 7.28 -12.95
C GLY A 21 0.20 5.93 -13.27
N ASP A 22 0.86 4.81 -12.97
CA ASP A 22 0.32 3.47 -13.22
C ASP A 22 -0.78 3.08 -12.23
N LEU A 23 -1.58 2.08 -12.59
CA LEU A 23 -2.55 1.51 -11.67
C LEU A 23 -1.86 0.95 -10.42
N VAL A 24 -2.50 1.14 -9.27
CA VAL A 24 -2.05 0.61 -7.99
C VAL A 24 -2.86 -0.64 -7.69
N PRO A 25 -2.27 -1.85 -7.80
CA PRO A 25 -2.94 -3.07 -7.38
C PRO A 25 -3.37 -2.95 -5.91
N PHE A 26 -4.56 -3.45 -5.57
CA PHE A 26 -5.10 -3.33 -4.21
C PHE A 26 -4.15 -3.91 -3.16
N GLU A 27 -3.54 -5.05 -3.47
CA GLU A 27 -2.55 -5.73 -2.63
C GLU A 27 -1.26 -4.93 -2.43
N ASN A 28 -0.97 -3.97 -3.31
CA ASN A 28 0.18 -3.08 -3.22
C ASN A 28 -0.24 -1.62 -2.98
N ASN A 29 -1.45 -1.35 -2.47
CA ASN A 29 -1.93 0.00 -2.24
C ASN A 29 -1.61 0.49 -0.83
N ALA A 30 -0.75 1.50 -0.72
CA ALA A 30 -0.36 2.09 0.56
C ALA A 30 -1.55 2.71 1.31
N VAL A 31 -2.54 3.25 0.61
CA VAL A 31 -3.74 3.86 1.20
C VAL A 31 -4.59 2.78 1.88
N LEU A 32 -4.71 1.60 1.28
CA LEU A 32 -5.43 0.49 1.91
C LEU A 32 -4.76 -0.03 3.17
N VAL A 33 -3.42 -0.02 3.21
CA VAL A 33 -2.70 -0.36 4.46
C VAL A 33 -2.91 0.72 5.52
N ASP A 34 -2.83 2.00 5.15
CA ASP A 34 -3.12 3.11 6.07
C ASP A 34 -4.55 3.01 6.64
N MET A 35 -5.54 2.60 5.83
CA MET A 35 -6.92 2.38 6.28
C MET A 35 -7.06 1.18 7.23
N GLU A 36 -6.25 0.13 7.07
CA GLU A 36 -6.23 -1.01 8.00
C GLU A 36 -5.59 -0.67 9.34
N ILE A 37 -4.81 0.40 9.41
CA ILE A 37 -4.18 0.92 10.63
C ILE A 37 -5.09 1.94 11.31
N ASN A 38 -5.51 2.97 10.57
CA ASN A 38 -6.18 4.15 11.14
C ASN A 38 -7.70 4.11 10.99
N GLY A 39 -8.26 3.12 10.30
CA GLY A 39 -9.65 3.12 9.85
C GLY A 39 -9.86 4.01 8.63
N VAL A 40 -11.12 4.08 8.17
CA VAL A 40 -11.50 4.92 7.04
C VAL A 40 -11.82 6.33 7.53
N ASP A 41 -11.11 7.33 7.00
CA ASP A 41 -11.44 8.74 7.19
C ASP A 41 -11.70 9.47 5.86
N ILE A 42 -12.15 10.71 5.96
CA ILE A 42 -12.45 11.54 4.78
C ILE A 42 -11.19 11.85 3.95
N GLY A 43 -10.01 11.90 4.56
CA GLY A 43 -8.73 12.11 3.89
C GLY A 43 -8.38 10.96 2.95
N HIS A 44 -8.71 9.71 3.33
CA HIS A 44 -8.53 8.54 2.47
C HIS A 44 -9.40 8.58 1.21
N LEU A 45 -10.57 9.25 1.24
CA LEU A 45 -11.45 9.39 0.08
C LEU A 45 -10.85 10.28 -1.02
N PHE A 46 -9.94 11.18 -0.64
CA PHE A 46 -9.25 12.09 -1.56
C PHE A 46 -7.77 11.75 -1.73
N ALA A 47 -7.28 10.71 -1.05
CA ALA A 47 -5.91 10.27 -1.16
C ALA A 47 -5.65 9.77 -2.58
N GLN A 48 -4.61 10.30 -3.20
CA GLN A 48 -4.11 9.73 -4.45
C GLN A 48 -3.51 8.35 -4.17
N GLY A 49 -3.68 7.44 -5.14
CA GLY A 49 -3.12 6.10 -5.04
C GLY A 49 -1.62 6.15 -4.91
N ARG A 50 -1.07 5.18 -4.18
CA ARG A 50 0.38 5.03 -4.10
C ARG A 50 0.75 3.58 -3.88
N HIS A 51 1.74 3.09 -4.64
CA HIS A 51 2.30 1.77 -4.35
C HIS A 51 2.94 1.75 -2.97
N LEU A 52 2.67 0.72 -2.19
CA LEU A 52 3.36 0.47 -0.92
C LEU A 52 4.81 0.08 -1.22
N MET A 53 4.98 -1.00 -1.96
CA MET A 53 6.23 -1.63 -2.34
C MET A 53 6.76 -1.08 -3.66
N PRO A 54 8.09 -1.14 -3.90
CA PRO A 54 8.66 -0.77 -5.19
C PRO A 54 8.15 -1.69 -6.30
N VAL A 55 7.93 -1.11 -7.48
CA VAL A 55 7.51 -1.82 -8.70
C VAL A 55 8.69 -1.89 -9.66
N TYR A 56 8.91 -3.08 -10.22
CA TYR A 56 9.96 -3.36 -11.18
C TYR A 56 9.36 -3.90 -12.47
N GLU A 57 9.94 -3.49 -13.59
CA GLU A 57 9.65 -4.00 -14.93
C GLU A 57 10.98 -4.38 -15.57
N ASP A 58 11.11 -5.62 -16.03
CA ASP A 58 12.36 -6.18 -16.58
C ASP A 58 13.61 -5.97 -15.70
N GLY A 59 13.43 -6.02 -14.38
CA GLY A 59 14.50 -5.81 -13.39
C GLY A 59 14.86 -4.34 -13.14
N VAL A 60 14.23 -3.40 -13.83
CA VAL A 60 14.40 -1.96 -13.63
C VAL A 60 13.31 -1.44 -12.71
N MET A 61 13.67 -0.67 -11.69
CA MET A 61 12.70 -0.03 -10.80
C MET A 61 11.98 1.11 -11.54
N ILE A 62 10.68 0.96 -11.77
CA ILE A 62 9.85 1.98 -12.42
C ILE A 62 9.12 2.87 -11.42
N CYS A 63 8.86 2.36 -10.21
CA CYS A 63 8.27 3.13 -9.12
C CYS A 63 8.94 2.75 -7.78
N PRO A 64 9.43 3.72 -6.99
CA PRO A 64 10.00 3.44 -5.67
C PRO A 64 8.94 3.11 -4.61
N GLY A 65 7.65 3.20 -4.94
CA GLY A 65 6.54 3.00 -4.00
C GLY A 65 6.55 3.99 -2.83
N SER A 66 6.36 3.50 -1.61
CA SER A 66 6.32 4.29 -0.39
C SER A 66 7.41 3.85 0.59
N PRO A 67 8.70 4.19 0.39
CA PRO A 67 9.78 3.71 1.26
C PRO A 67 9.55 3.96 2.75
N SER A 68 8.96 5.11 3.09
CA SER A 68 8.64 5.50 4.46
C SER A 68 7.60 4.61 5.15
N ARG A 69 6.81 3.86 4.38
CA ARG A 69 5.81 2.89 4.83
C ARG A 69 6.32 1.45 4.65
N ALA A 70 6.88 1.16 3.48
CA ALA A 70 7.44 -0.15 3.12
C ALA A 70 8.55 -0.59 4.07
N GLN A 71 9.30 0.34 4.68
CA GLN A 71 10.36 0.03 5.64
C GLN A 71 9.93 -0.83 6.85
N TYR A 72 8.63 -0.94 7.13
CA TYR A 72 8.08 -1.80 8.18
C TYR A 72 7.81 -3.24 7.71
N ILE A 73 7.78 -3.48 6.40
CA ILE A 73 7.51 -4.78 5.80
C ILE A 73 8.80 -5.61 5.73
N LYS A 74 8.68 -6.92 6.00
CA LYS A 74 9.82 -7.84 6.05
C LYS A 74 10.61 -7.83 4.74
N GLY A 75 11.93 -7.65 4.84
CA GLY A 75 12.85 -7.68 3.70
C GLY A 75 12.98 -6.35 2.95
N GLN A 76 12.24 -5.31 3.36
CA GLN A 76 12.40 -3.97 2.79
C GLN A 76 13.52 -3.18 3.47
N PRO A 77 14.22 -2.32 2.71
CA PRO A 77 15.22 -1.44 3.29
C PRO A 77 14.58 -0.38 4.18
N ARG A 78 15.36 0.15 5.13
CA ARG A 78 14.96 1.32 5.91
C ARG A 78 14.95 2.56 5.04
N ASP A 79 14.00 3.47 5.29
CA ASP A 79 14.05 4.79 4.67
C ASP A 79 15.16 5.61 5.33
N THR A 80 16.12 6.08 4.54
CA THR A 80 17.29 6.82 5.05
C THR A 80 17.05 8.32 5.12
N ARG A 81 15.89 8.80 4.67
CA ARG A 81 15.52 10.22 4.72
C ARG A 81 15.15 10.58 6.16
N GLY A 82 15.83 11.58 6.73
CA GLY A 82 15.64 11.98 8.14
C GLY A 82 14.21 12.41 8.52
N SER A 83 13.36 12.75 7.54
CA SER A 83 11.95 13.09 7.77
C SER A 83 11.05 11.89 8.06
N TYR A 84 11.53 10.65 7.87
CA TYR A 84 10.75 9.43 8.05
C TYR A 84 11.51 8.40 8.91
N PRO A 85 11.83 8.72 10.17
CA PRO A 85 12.55 7.81 11.04
C PRO A 85 11.79 6.51 11.24
N TYR A 86 12.52 5.40 11.24
CA TYR A 86 11.96 4.11 11.55
C TYR A 86 11.63 4.00 13.04
N ARG A 87 10.42 3.50 13.35
CA ARG A 87 9.92 3.30 14.72
C ARG A 87 9.58 1.84 14.96
N LEU A 88 10.26 1.19 15.90
CA LEU A 88 10.09 -0.25 16.14
C LEU A 88 8.66 -0.59 16.57
N GLU A 89 8.03 0.31 17.33
CA GLU A 89 6.66 0.17 17.80
C GLU A 89 5.63 0.09 16.66
N ASP A 90 5.91 0.69 15.50
CA ASP A 90 5.01 0.71 14.35
C ASP A 90 5.12 -0.60 13.52
N GLU A 91 6.20 -1.38 13.67
CA GLU A 91 6.50 -2.49 12.77
C GLU A 91 5.44 -3.61 12.79
N ALA A 92 4.97 -3.99 13.98
CA ALA A 92 3.99 -5.07 14.12
C ALA A 92 2.65 -4.67 13.46
N GLU A 93 2.19 -3.46 13.76
CA GLU A 93 0.94 -2.91 13.23
C GLU A 93 0.94 -2.84 11.70
N TRP A 94 2.02 -2.30 11.11
CA TRP A 94 2.17 -2.22 9.66
C TRP A 94 2.21 -3.59 8.98
N ARG A 95 2.91 -4.56 9.58
CA ARG A 95 2.99 -5.92 9.02
C ARG A 95 1.65 -6.63 9.07
N GLU A 96 0.93 -6.52 10.17
CA GLU A 96 -0.40 -7.11 10.33
C GLU A 96 -1.41 -6.47 9.39
N ALA A 97 -1.40 -5.14 9.27
CA ALA A 97 -2.24 -4.40 8.33
C ALA A 97 -1.97 -4.84 6.89
N TYR A 98 -0.70 -4.93 6.48
CA TYR A 98 -0.34 -5.41 5.16
C TYR A 98 -0.78 -6.87 4.92
N ALA A 99 -0.63 -7.75 5.91
CA ALA A 99 -1.12 -9.12 5.82
C ALA A 99 -2.64 -9.18 5.64
N ARG A 100 -3.41 -8.30 6.31
CA ARG A 100 -4.86 -8.18 6.10
C ARG A 100 -5.20 -7.71 4.70
N VAL A 101 -4.48 -6.74 4.15
CA VAL A 101 -4.64 -6.29 2.75
C VAL A 101 -4.38 -7.45 1.79
N LEU A 102 -3.28 -8.18 1.97
CA LEU A 102 -2.95 -9.37 1.15
C LEU A 102 -4.04 -10.44 1.22
N LEU A 103 -4.59 -10.72 2.42
CA LEU A 103 -5.68 -11.69 2.57
C LEU A 103 -6.98 -11.23 1.89
N LYS A 104 -7.28 -9.93 1.91
CA LYS A 104 -8.50 -9.37 1.32
C LYS A 104 -8.43 -9.23 -0.19
N TYR A 105 -7.24 -9.02 -0.76
CA TYR A 105 -7.09 -8.60 -2.15
C TYR A 105 -6.04 -9.37 -2.97
N GLY A 106 -5.07 -10.03 -2.33
CA GLY A 106 -3.95 -10.70 -3.01
C GLY A 106 -4.29 -11.99 -3.77
N ALA A 107 -5.52 -12.50 -3.68
CA ALA A 107 -5.97 -13.65 -4.48
C ALA A 107 -6.37 -13.28 -5.91
N GLU A 108 -6.55 -11.98 -6.21
CA GLU A 108 -7.07 -11.52 -7.52
C GLU A 108 -5.96 -11.33 -8.58
N SER A 109 -4.68 -11.33 -8.20
CA SER A 109 -3.53 -11.19 -9.09
C SER A 109 -2.98 -12.51 -9.67
N GLY A 110 -3.68 -13.63 -9.44
CA GLY A 110 -3.26 -14.97 -9.86
C GLY A 110 -3.76 -15.45 -11.22
N ASN A 111 -4.35 -14.59 -12.06
CA ASN A 111 -4.76 -14.93 -13.42
C ASN A 111 -4.53 -13.75 -14.37
N ALA A 112 -3.35 -13.70 -14.98
CA ALA A 112 -3.10 -13.04 -16.26
C ALA A 112 -1.96 -13.78 -16.97
#